data_AF-A0A2S2P9F8-F1
#
_entry.id   AF-A0A2S2P9F8-F1
#
_cell.length_a   1.000
_cell.length_b   1.000
_cell.length_c   1.000
_cell.angle_alpha   90.00
_cell.angle_beta   90.00
_cell.angle_gamma   90.00
#
_symmetry.space_group_name_H-M   'P 1'
#
loop_
_entity.id
_entity.type
_entity.pdbx_description
1 polymer ?
#
loop_
_entity_poly.entity_id
_entity_poly.type
_entity_poly.pdbx_seq_one_letter_code
_entity_poly.pdbx_strand_id
1 'polypeptide(L)'
;MILKVISSTIKTVYTVTCLKMKDDKKFRLIPGTLIALGVSYSTVAAKSLAIDKFMADTVTDLQTLNSRPEDMKTIMELMIMNIQAEFCRALEKEEPREKFKVDRWLRPEGGGGVTCVMQEGEVFEKAGVNVSVVHGNLPPRAIDQMRAR
;
A
#
# COMPACT_ATOMS: atom_id res chain seq x y z
N MET A 1 46.58 -33.65 -27.90
CA MET A 1 45.44 -33.48 -26.96
C MET A 1 45.76 -32.29 -26.06
N ILE A 2 45.66 -31.05 -26.52
CA ILE A 2 44.44 -30.30 -26.94
C ILE A 2 43.48 -30.16 -25.75
N LEU A 3 43.33 -28.90 -25.32
CA LEU A 3 42.45 -28.34 -24.27
C LEU A 3 43.03 -28.24 -22.85
N LYS A 4 44.13 -27.46 -22.77
CA LYS A 4 44.50 -26.62 -21.62
C LYS A 4 43.83 -25.22 -21.72
N VAL A 5 42.64 -25.16 -22.30
CA VAL A 5 41.88 -23.93 -22.60
C VAL A 5 40.44 -24.18 -22.16
N ILE A 6 40.12 -23.77 -20.93
CA ILE A 6 38.83 -23.34 -20.32
C ILE A 6 39.06 -23.28 -18.78
N SER A 7 40.22 -22.79 -18.39
CA SER A 7 40.34 -21.95 -17.19
C SER A 7 40.16 -20.52 -17.71
N SER A 8 39.35 -19.70 -17.04
CA SER A 8 39.17 -18.24 -17.28
C SER A 8 37.88 -17.73 -17.97
N THR A 9 36.69 -18.25 -17.65
CA THR A 9 35.43 -17.53 -17.99
C THR A 9 34.26 -17.68 -17.01
N ILE A 10 34.51 -17.89 -15.72
CA ILE A 10 33.51 -17.59 -14.66
C ILE A 10 34.22 -16.82 -13.53
N LYS A 11 35.01 -15.82 -13.94
CA LYS A 11 35.15 -14.61 -13.14
C LYS A 11 33.91 -13.76 -13.39
N THR A 12 33.57 -13.00 -12.37
CA THR A 12 32.86 -11.72 -12.41
C THR A 12 31.36 -11.82 -12.06
N VAL A 13 31.02 -11.12 -10.97
CA VAL A 13 29.70 -10.58 -10.62
C VAL A 13 28.74 -11.50 -9.85
N TYR A 14 29.12 -11.91 -8.64
CA TYR A 14 28.14 -12.07 -7.54
C TYR A 14 28.73 -11.51 -6.23
N THR A 15 29.14 -10.25 -6.27
CA THR A 15 29.44 -9.45 -5.09
C THR A 15 28.57 -8.21 -5.17
N VAL A 16 27.45 -8.20 -4.44
CA VAL A 16 27.10 -7.13 -3.50
C VAL A 16 26.14 -7.76 -2.47
N THR A 17 26.72 -8.34 -1.42
CA THR A 17 26.05 -8.48 -0.13
C THR A 17 26.01 -7.07 0.48
N CYS A 18 24.85 -6.41 0.48
CA CYS A 18 24.62 -5.21 1.29
C CYS A 18 23.29 -5.37 2.02
N LEU A 19 23.28 -6.24 3.04
CA LEU A 19 22.27 -6.21 4.08
C LEU A 19 22.80 -5.29 5.19
N LYS A 20 22.33 -4.04 5.21
CA LYS A 20 22.32 -3.25 6.45
C LYS A 20 20.93 -3.43 7.07
N MET A 21 20.76 -4.50 7.86
CA MET A 21 19.61 -4.64 8.75
C MET A 21 20.08 -4.31 10.16
N LYS A 22 19.60 -3.18 10.66
CA LYS A 22 19.74 -2.74 12.04
C LYS A 22 18.48 -3.19 12.80
N ASP A 23 18.67 -3.48 14.08
CA ASP A 23 17.67 -3.78 15.12
C ASP A 23 17.38 -5.26 15.43
N ASP A 24 18.37 -5.88 16.09
CA ASP A 24 18.29 -6.54 17.40
C ASP A 24 16.94 -7.13 17.85
N LYS A 25 16.65 -8.38 17.47
CA LYS A 25 15.95 -9.33 18.37
C LYS A 25 16.61 -10.71 18.30
N LYS A 26 17.20 -11.10 19.42
CA LYS A 26 18.04 -12.29 19.67
C LYS A 26 17.35 -13.58 19.22
N PHE A 27 17.94 -14.30 18.26
CA PHE A 27 17.62 -15.71 18.01
C PHE A 27 18.83 -16.58 18.40
N ARG A 28 18.67 -17.34 19.48
CA ARG A 28 19.70 -18.20 20.08
C ARG A 28 19.60 -19.59 19.44
N LEU A 29 20.56 -19.96 18.59
CA LEU A 29 20.63 -21.29 17.96
C LEU A 29 21.15 -22.33 18.97
N ILE A 30 20.40 -23.42 19.18
CA ILE A 30 20.89 -24.67 19.77
C ILE A 30 21.20 -25.62 18.61
N PRO A 31 22.40 -26.22 18.50
CA PRO A 31 22.76 -27.04 17.35
C PRO A 31 22.19 -28.45 17.54
N GLY A 32 21.24 -28.85 16.70
CA GLY A 32 20.77 -30.23 16.70
C GLY A 32 19.56 -30.49 15.83
N THR A 33 19.80 -31.17 14.71
CA THR A 33 18.86 -31.96 13.90
C THR A 33 18.17 -31.24 12.73
N LEU A 34 18.60 -31.64 11.52
CA LEU A 34 17.96 -31.44 10.22
C LEU A 34 16.50 -31.94 10.24
N ILE A 35 15.58 -31.14 9.70
CA ILE A 35 14.44 -31.65 8.93
C ILE A 35 14.40 -30.87 7.60
N ALA A 36 14.61 -31.62 6.53
CA ALA A 36 14.38 -31.17 5.17
C ALA A 36 12.87 -30.99 4.95
N LEU A 37 12.43 -29.74 4.84
CA LEU A 37 11.30 -29.38 3.98
C LEU A 37 11.77 -28.16 3.21
N GLY A 38 11.99 -28.35 1.91
CA GLY A 38 12.23 -27.27 0.94
C GLY A 38 10.98 -26.39 0.87
N VAL A 39 10.90 -25.48 1.82
CA VAL A 39 9.97 -24.37 1.94
C VAL A 39 10.18 -23.50 0.69
N SER A 40 9.37 -23.75 -0.36
CA SER A 40 9.12 -22.76 -1.42
C SER A 40 8.28 -21.63 -0.82
N TYR A 41 8.89 -20.79 0.01
CA TYR A 41 8.25 -19.59 0.58
C TYR A 41 9.09 -18.37 0.21
N SER A 42 9.17 -18.04 -1.08
CA SER A 42 9.79 -16.78 -1.50
C SER A 42 9.21 -16.31 -2.84
N THR A 43 7.89 -16.23 -2.95
CA THR A 43 7.23 -15.38 -3.96
C THR A 43 6.07 -14.55 -3.42
N VAL A 44 5.73 -14.65 -2.12
CA VAL A 44 4.56 -13.96 -1.51
C VAL A 44 4.99 -12.90 -0.48
N ALA A 45 6.06 -12.16 -0.76
CA ALA A 45 6.62 -11.17 0.20
C ALA A 45 6.74 -9.74 -0.37
N ALA A 46 6.13 -9.44 -1.51
CA ALA A 46 6.35 -8.17 -2.21
C ALA A 46 5.12 -7.25 -2.36
N LYS A 47 3.94 -7.61 -1.82
CA LYS A 47 2.71 -6.79 -1.98
C LYS A 47 2.08 -6.24 -0.70
N SER A 48 2.52 -6.63 0.51
CA SER A 48 1.88 -6.16 1.75
C SER A 48 2.28 -4.73 2.16
N LEU A 49 3.42 -4.24 1.69
CA LEU A 49 4.02 -2.98 2.17
C LEU A 49 3.20 -1.72 1.84
N ALA A 50 2.31 -1.75 0.85
CA ALA A 50 1.52 -0.58 0.46
C ALA A 50 0.26 -0.37 1.32
N ILE A 51 -0.30 -1.44 1.88
CA ILE A 51 -1.62 -1.41 2.54
C ILE A 51 -1.50 -0.90 3.99
N ASP A 52 -0.41 -1.22 4.68
CA ASP A 52 -0.14 -0.75 6.04
C ASP A 52 0.02 0.79 6.14
N LYS A 53 0.14 1.47 4.99
CA LYS A 53 0.30 2.92 4.89
C LYS A 53 -1.03 3.66 4.72
N PHE A 54 -2.20 3.03 4.66
CA PHE A 54 -3.46 3.76 4.53
C PHE A 54 -3.97 4.30 5.86
N MET A 55 -4.91 5.26 5.81
CA MET A 55 -5.56 5.81 7.01
C MET A 55 -6.65 4.86 7.55
N ALA A 56 -7.23 4.05 6.67
CA ALA A 56 -8.22 3.03 6.98
C ALA A 56 -8.15 1.89 5.94
N ASP A 57 -8.94 0.84 6.15
CA ASP A 57 -9.11 -0.22 5.16
C ASP A 57 -9.65 0.30 3.82
N THR A 58 -9.28 -0.39 2.75
CA THR A 58 -9.73 -0.09 1.38
C THR A 58 -11.26 -0.08 1.28
N VAL A 59 -11.78 0.74 0.36
CA VAL A 59 -13.22 0.84 0.15
C VAL A 59 -13.69 -0.43 -0.55
N THR A 60 -12.99 -0.82 -1.61
CA THR A 60 -13.18 -2.11 -2.28
C THR A 60 -12.52 -3.23 -1.47
N ASP A 61 -13.13 -4.42 -1.50
CA ASP A 61 -12.56 -5.61 -0.87
C ASP A 61 -11.18 -5.97 -1.45
N LEU A 62 -10.26 -6.40 -0.57
CA LEU A 62 -8.88 -6.71 -0.92
C LEU A 62 -8.77 -7.88 -1.92
N GLN A 63 -9.65 -8.86 -1.87
CA GLN A 63 -9.63 -9.98 -2.84
C GLN A 63 -9.95 -9.45 -4.24
N THR A 64 -10.89 -8.51 -4.33
CA THR A 64 -11.29 -7.88 -5.59
C THR A 64 -10.20 -6.96 -6.15
N LEU A 65 -9.42 -6.28 -5.30
CA LEU A 65 -8.28 -5.49 -5.77
C LEU A 65 -7.13 -6.38 -6.25
N ASN A 66 -6.88 -7.49 -5.54
CA ASN A 66 -5.82 -8.42 -5.89
C ASN A 66 -6.11 -9.25 -7.14
N SER A 67 -7.39 -9.53 -7.45
CA SER A 67 -7.78 -10.29 -8.64
C SER A 67 -7.58 -9.52 -9.95
N ARG A 68 -7.59 -8.18 -9.88
CA ARG A 68 -7.45 -7.28 -11.05
C ARG A 68 -6.45 -6.15 -10.77
N PRO A 69 -5.15 -6.47 -10.64
CA PRO A 69 -4.12 -5.49 -10.26
C PRO A 69 -3.84 -4.46 -11.37
N GLU A 70 -4.11 -4.79 -12.63
CA GLU A 70 -3.87 -3.92 -13.79
C GLU A 70 -5.09 -3.06 -14.18
N ASP A 71 -6.24 -3.27 -13.53
CA ASP A 71 -7.43 -2.46 -13.78
C ASP A 71 -7.18 -1.03 -13.30
N MET A 72 -7.45 -0.05 -14.15
CA MET A 72 -7.31 1.37 -13.84
C MET A 72 -8.05 1.76 -12.55
N LYS A 73 -9.19 1.12 -12.28
CA LYS A 73 -9.95 1.37 -11.04
C LYS A 73 -9.18 0.96 -9.79
N THR A 74 -8.54 -0.22 -9.81
CA THR A 74 -7.69 -0.72 -8.73
C THR A 74 -6.48 0.18 -8.52
N ILE A 75 -5.78 0.51 -9.61
CA ILE A 75 -4.59 1.36 -9.59
C ILE A 75 -4.94 2.74 -9.01
N MET A 76 -6.04 3.34 -9.48
CA MET A 76 -6.50 4.64 -9.04
C MET A 76 -6.88 4.63 -7.55
N GLU A 77 -7.65 3.65 -7.09
CA GLU A 77 -8.05 3.53 -5.67
C GLU A 77 -6.83 3.44 -4.75
N LEU A 78 -5.86 2.58 -5.06
CA LEU A 78 -4.65 2.44 -4.26
C LEU A 78 -3.80 3.71 -4.28
N MET A 79 -3.71 4.38 -5.43
CA MET A 79 -2.95 5.62 -5.58
C MET A 79 -3.55 6.74 -4.73
N ILE A 80 -4.85 7.00 -4.84
CA ILE A 80 -5.50 8.10 -4.08
C ILE A 80 -5.51 7.84 -2.58
N MET A 81 -5.64 6.58 -2.14
CA MET A 81 -5.55 6.23 -0.72
C MET A 81 -4.14 6.42 -0.17
N ASN A 82 -3.10 6.10 -0.94
CA ASN A 82 -1.72 6.37 -0.55
C ASN A 82 -1.47 7.89 -0.42
N ILE A 83 -1.94 8.66 -1.40
CA ILE A 83 -1.82 10.12 -1.40
C ILE A 83 -2.57 10.71 -0.19
N GLN A 84 -3.80 10.28 0.08
CA GLN A 84 -4.56 10.72 1.27
C GLN A 84 -3.76 10.52 2.55
N ALA A 85 -3.19 9.33 2.75
CA ALA A 85 -2.43 9.04 3.95
C ALA A 85 -1.14 9.86 4.05
N GLU A 86 -0.47 10.13 2.93
CA GLU A 86 0.69 11.00 2.89
C GLU A 86 0.35 12.44 3.25
N PHE A 87 -0.73 12.99 2.67
CA PHE A 87 -1.21 14.32 3.01
C PHE A 87 -1.66 14.43 4.47
N CYS A 88 -2.39 13.44 4.99
CA CYS A 88 -2.82 13.45 6.39
C CYS A 88 -1.61 13.48 7.33
N ARG A 89 -0.61 12.62 7.10
CA ARG A 89 0.61 12.59 7.92
C ARG A 89 1.45 13.86 7.79
N ALA A 90 1.51 14.45 6.60
CA ALA A 90 2.22 15.70 6.38
C ALA A 90 1.55 16.85 7.15
N LEU A 91 0.22 16.92 7.14
CA LEU A 91 -0.54 17.92 7.89
C LEU A 91 -0.44 17.69 9.41
N GLU A 92 -0.48 16.44 9.88
CA GLU A 92 -0.26 16.10 11.30
C GLU A 92 1.14 16.44 11.80
N LYS A 93 2.14 16.53 10.90
CA LYS A 93 3.49 16.93 11.29
C LYS A 93 3.57 18.42 11.61
N GLU A 94 2.77 19.23 10.92
CA GLU A 94 2.70 20.68 11.13
C GLU A 94 1.68 21.06 12.21
N GLU A 95 0.80 20.14 12.64
CA GLU A 95 -0.18 20.35 13.70
C GLU A 95 0.25 19.64 15.01
N PRO A 96 0.64 20.38 16.06
CA PRO A 96 1.11 19.78 17.30
C PRO A 96 -0.02 19.26 18.21
N ARG A 97 -1.25 19.77 18.06
CA ARG A 97 -2.32 19.58 19.05
C ARG A 97 -3.32 18.50 18.68
N GLU A 98 -3.71 18.43 17.41
CA GLU A 98 -4.80 17.56 16.95
C GLU A 98 -4.36 16.59 15.85
N LYS A 99 -5.12 15.50 15.70
CA LYS A 99 -4.90 14.48 14.66
C LYS A 99 -6.14 14.29 13.81
N PHE A 100 -6.00 13.64 12.66
CA PHE A 100 -7.16 13.32 11.83
C PHE A 100 -8.04 12.26 12.50
N LYS A 101 -9.32 12.57 12.60
CA LYS A 101 -10.38 11.60 12.86
C LYS A 101 -10.75 10.94 11.54
N VAL A 102 -10.56 9.62 11.48
CA VAL A 102 -10.80 8.82 10.28
C VAL A 102 -12.15 8.14 10.40
N ASP A 103 -13.04 8.43 9.45
CA ASP A 103 -14.34 7.80 9.33
C ASP A 103 -14.45 7.05 7.99
N ARG A 104 -14.55 5.73 8.08
CA ARG A 104 -14.77 4.85 6.92
C ARG A 104 -16.25 4.51 6.85
N TRP A 105 -16.87 4.83 5.73
CA TRP A 105 -18.29 4.59 5.50
C TRP A 105 -18.53 3.88 4.17
N LEU A 106 -19.64 3.14 4.12
CA LEU A 106 -20.11 2.41 2.95
C LEU A 106 -21.56 2.80 2.67
N ARG A 107 -21.93 2.82 1.39
CA ARG A 107 -23.30 3.14 0.95
C ARG A 107 -24.04 1.88 0.50
N PRO A 108 -25.34 1.72 0.82
CA PRO A 108 -26.13 0.59 0.36
C PRO A 108 -26.32 0.58 -1.15
N GLU A 109 -26.40 1.76 -1.78
CA GLU A 109 -26.47 1.91 -3.24
C GLU A 109 -25.17 1.55 -3.97
N GLY A 110 -24.08 1.31 -3.23
CA GLY A 110 -22.78 0.93 -3.76
C GLY A 110 -21.71 2.00 -3.54
N GLY A 111 -20.49 1.53 -3.31
CA GLY A 111 -19.32 2.34 -3.03
C GLY A 111 -19.17 2.71 -1.56
N GLY A 112 -18.34 3.71 -1.33
CA GLY A 112 -17.99 4.17 0.00
C GLY A 112 -16.90 5.22 -0.04
N GLY A 113 -16.32 5.47 1.12
CA GLY A 113 -15.23 6.42 1.25
C GLY A 113 -14.56 6.39 2.61
N VAL A 114 -13.45 7.12 2.67
CA VAL A 114 -12.70 7.40 3.89
C VAL A 114 -12.61 8.90 4.03
N THR A 115 -13.17 9.40 5.12
CA THR A 115 -13.22 10.82 5.46
C THR A 115 -12.23 11.06 6.58
N CYS A 116 -11.19 11.85 6.33
CA CYS A 116 -10.24 12.26 7.37
C CYS A 116 -10.53 13.72 7.70
N VAL A 117 -10.96 14.00 8.93
CA VAL A 117 -11.25 15.37 9.38
C VAL A 117 -10.46 15.70 10.64
N MET A 118 -9.84 16.87 10.64
CA MET A 118 -9.19 17.49 11.80
C MET A 118 -9.90 18.81 12.08
N GLN A 119 -10.20 19.09 13.34
CA GLN A 119 -10.94 20.27 13.78
C GLN A 119 -10.28 20.83 15.04
N GLU A 120 -10.38 22.15 15.23
CA GLU A 120 -9.93 22.84 16.45
C GLU A 120 -8.41 22.65 16.71
N GLY A 121 -7.62 22.57 15.64
CA GLY A 121 -6.16 22.54 15.69
C GLY A 121 -5.58 23.91 16.05
N GLU A 122 -4.31 23.92 16.46
CA GLU A 122 -3.56 25.13 16.76
C GLU A 122 -3.17 25.88 15.48
N VAL A 123 -2.76 25.16 14.43
CA VAL A 123 -2.39 25.70 13.12
C VAL A 123 -3.59 25.69 12.18
N PHE A 124 -4.34 24.57 12.15
CA PHE A 124 -5.50 24.42 11.28
C PHE A 124 -6.81 24.45 12.08
N GLU A 125 -7.63 25.49 11.88
CA GLU A 125 -8.99 25.54 12.43
C GLU A 125 -9.80 24.30 11.97
N LYS A 126 -9.67 23.95 10.69
CA LYS A 126 -10.28 22.75 10.11
C LYS A 126 -9.49 22.28 8.89
N ALA A 127 -9.22 20.98 8.82
CA ALA A 127 -8.65 20.32 7.64
C ALA A 127 -9.44 19.05 7.31
N GLY A 128 -9.58 18.75 6.02
CA GLY A 128 -10.33 17.59 5.55
C GLY A 128 -9.69 16.98 4.30
N VAL A 129 -9.44 15.68 4.32
CA VAL A 129 -8.93 14.94 3.16
C VAL A 129 -9.81 13.72 2.95
N ASN A 130 -10.62 13.75 1.89
CA ASN A 130 -11.66 12.75 1.65
C ASN A 130 -11.37 11.95 0.39
N VAL A 131 -11.56 10.64 0.46
CA VAL A 131 -11.50 9.73 -0.67
C VAL A 131 -12.84 9.03 -0.80
N SER A 132 -13.38 8.98 -2.01
CA SER A 132 -14.63 8.28 -2.30
C SER A 132 -14.45 7.39 -3.52
N VAL A 133 -14.88 6.13 -3.40
CA VAL A 133 -14.94 5.16 -4.49
C VAL A 133 -16.39 4.77 -4.65
N VAL A 134 -17.05 5.33 -5.67
CA VAL A 134 -18.49 5.16 -5.90
C VAL A 134 -18.71 4.29 -7.13
N HIS A 135 -19.61 3.32 -7.00
CA HIS A 135 -20.02 2.47 -8.12
C HIS A 135 -21.54 2.34 -8.15
N GLY A 136 -22.11 2.32 -9.34
CA GLY A 136 -23.55 2.19 -9.53
C GLY A 136 -23.98 2.66 -10.91
N ASN A 137 -25.29 2.67 -11.14
CA ASN A 137 -25.88 3.16 -12.37
C ASN A 137 -26.07 4.68 -12.29
N LEU A 138 -25.75 5.36 -13.39
CA LEU A 138 -25.85 6.82 -13.46
C LEU A 138 -27.32 7.24 -13.58
N PRO A 139 -27.86 8.07 -12.66
CA PRO A 139 -29.25 8.51 -12.75
C PRO A 139 -29.44 9.49 -13.92
N PRO A 140 -30.64 9.56 -14.55
CA PRO A 140 -30.89 10.42 -15.72
C PRO A 140 -30.51 11.89 -15.50
N ARG A 141 -30.80 12.42 -14.30
CA ARG A 141 -30.42 13.79 -13.93
C ARG A 141 -28.90 14.03 -13.98
N ALA A 142 -28.09 13.05 -13.59
CA ALA A 142 -26.64 13.18 -13.65
C ALA A 142 -26.13 13.14 -15.10
N ILE A 143 -26.78 12.35 -15.96
CA ILE A 143 -26.50 12.32 -17.40
C ILE A 143 -26.78 13.68 -18.02
N ASP A 144 -27.92 14.29 -17.71
CA ASP A 144 -28.28 15.61 -18.22
C ASP A 144 -27.26 16.69 -17.82
N GLN A 145 -26.79 16.65 -16.57
CA GLN A 145 -25.76 17.56 -16.07
C GLN A 145 -24.39 17.36 -16.75
N MET A 146 -24.03 16.12 -17.09
CA MET A 146 -22.77 15.84 -17.80
C MET A 146 -22.82 16.31 -19.26
N ARG A 147 -23.99 16.26 -19.92
CA ARG A 147 -24.17 16.74 -21.29
C ARG A 147 -24.20 18.27 -21.41
N ALA A 148 -24.55 18.95 -20.33
CA ALA A 148 -24.62 20.41 -20.29
C ALA A 148 -23.26 21.10 -20.09
N ARG A 149 -22.17 20.33 -19.93
CA ARG A 149 -20.79 20.80 -19.78
C ARG A 149 -19.98 20.51 -21.03
#